data_AF-I3NG53-F1
#
_entry.id   AF-I3NG53-F1
#
_cell.length_a   1.000
_cell.length_b   1.000
_cell.length_c   1.000
_cell.angle_alpha   90.00
_cell.angle_beta   90.00
_cell.angle_gamma   90.00
#
_symmetry.space_group_name_H-M   'P 1'
#
loop_
_entity.id
_entity.type
_entity.pdbx_description
1 polymer ?
#
loop_
_entity_poly.entity_id
_entity_poly.type
_entity_poly.pdbx_seq_one_letter_code
_entity_poly.pdbx_strand_id
1 'polypeptide(L)'
;MAERVLAPTQMGRGDRYYTYTELLAISRRFKQNPNELMITWILRVYDQGGPALSLNSGELALLGDLTHDAIFNYHCKTLRGGCKTLLTWLLQAWRQRWESFLHFEATELPFRPWTTMEEGIQLVRELGMLDWI
;
A
#
# COMPACT_ATOMS: atom_id res chain seq x y z
N MET A 1 -23.92 -36.73 -6.53
CA MET A 1 -24.23 -35.49 -5.78
C MET A 1 -22.94 -34.70 -5.69
N ALA A 2 -22.82 -33.60 -6.44
CA ALA A 2 -21.59 -32.82 -6.51
C ALA A 2 -21.71 -31.60 -5.60
N GLU A 3 -20.86 -31.55 -4.58
CA GLU A 3 -20.74 -30.48 -3.61
C GLU A 3 -20.15 -29.25 -4.31
N ARG A 4 -20.96 -28.20 -4.50
CA ARG A 4 -20.47 -26.93 -5.05
C ARG A 4 -19.68 -26.20 -3.96
N VAL A 5 -18.36 -26.23 -4.10
CA VAL A 5 -17.44 -25.34 -3.38
C VAL A 5 -17.82 -23.89 -3.72
N LEU A 6 -18.29 -23.16 -2.71
CA LEU A 6 -18.52 -21.73 -2.79
C LEU A 6 -17.18 -21.02 -2.93
N ALA A 7 -16.93 -20.47 -4.11
CA ALA A 7 -15.81 -19.56 -4.36
C ALA A 7 -15.94 -18.32 -3.44
N PRO A 8 -14.83 -17.77 -2.93
CA PRO A 8 -14.87 -16.56 -2.12
C PRO A 8 -15.44 -15.42 -2.95
N THR A 9 -16.53 -14.86 -2.46
CA THR A 9 -17.27 -13.75 -3.06
C THR A 9 -16.31 -12.60 -3.36
N GLN A 10 -16.07 -12.36 -4.65
CA GLN A 10 -15.54 -11.11 -5.16
C GLN A 10 -16.48 -9.98 -4.73
N MET A 11 -16.17 -9.28 -3.64
CA MET A 11 -16.85 -8.02 -3.29
C MET A 11 -16.29 -6.91 -4.16
N GLY A 12 -16.74 -6.86 -5.41
CA GLY A 12 -16.72 -5.62 -6.18
C GLY A 12 -17.69 -4.63 -5.54
N ARG A 13 -17.22 -3.77 -4.63
CA ARG A 13 -18.02 -2.67 -4.08
C ARG A 13 -18.08 -1.54 -5.12
N GLY A 14 -18.90 -1.73 -6.14
CA GLY A 14 -19.34 -0.65 -7.02
C GLY A 14 -20.25 0.30 -6.24
N ASP A 15 -19.95 1.59 -6.31
CA ASP A 15 -20.85 2.73 -6.05
C ASP A 15 -21.16 3.16 -4.60
N ARG A 16 -20.54 2.57 -3.57
CA ARG A 16 -20.67 3.07 -2.19
C ARG A 16 -19.41 3.79 -1.71
N TYR A 17 -19.54 5.10 -1.51
CA TYR A 17 -18.55 5.90 -0.80
C TYR A 17 -18.33 5.38 0.63
N TYR A 18 -17.08 5.42 1.08
CA TYR A 18 -16.78 5.07 2.46
C TYR A 18 -17.26 6.16 3.43
N THR A 19 -17.79 5.73 4.57
CA THR A 19 -18.05 6.67 5.66
C THR A 19 -16.74 7.14 6.28
N TYR A 20 -16.76 8.28 6.97
CA TYR A 20 -15.58 8.75 7.71
C TYR A 20 -15.05 7.72 8.73
N THR A 21 -15.94 6.98 9.39
CA THR A 21 -15.57 5.93 10.34
C THR A 21 -14.91 4.72 9.66
N GLU A 22 -15.39 4.33 8.47
CA GLU A 22 -14.75 3.29 7.65
C GLU A 22 -13.35 3.75 7.19
N LEU A 23 -13.20 5.00 6.73
CA LEU A 23 -11.92 5.57 6.32
C LEU A 23 -10.93 5.66 7.49
N LEU A 24 -11.40 6.01 8.70
CA LEU A 24 -10.55 6.02 9.89
C LEU A 24 -10.06 4.61 10.25
N ALA A 25 -10.91 3.60 10.12
CA ALA A 25 -10.52 2.21 10.34
C ALA A 25 -9.50 1.73 9.29
N ILE A 26 -9.71 2.10 8.02
CA ILE A 26 -8.77 1.84 6.91
C ILE A 26 -7.42 2.51 7.21
N SER A 27 -7.43 3.80 7.54
CA SER A 27 -6.22 4.57 7.86
C SER A 27 -5.42 3.90 8.97
N ARG A 28 -6.07 3.51 10.08
CA ARG A 28 -5.41 2.80 11.19
C ARG A 28 -4.83 1.45 10.78
N ARG A 29 -5.54 0.69 9.95
CA ARG A 29 -5.08 -0.63 9.48
C ARG A 29 -3.81 -0.52 8.62
N PHE A 30 -3.81 0.42 7.69
CA PHE A 30 -2.72 0.58 6.72
C PHE A 30 -1.68 1.62 7.13
N LYS A 31 -1.72 2.15 8.36
CA LYS A 31 -0.70 3.07 8.85
C LYS A 31 0.64 2.35 9.01
N GLN A 32 1.73 2.99 8.61
CA GLN A 32 3.09 2.53 8.80
C GLN A 32 3.39 2.34 10.29
N ASN A 33 4.02 1.22 10.62
CA ASN A 33 4.48 0.94 11.97
C ASN A 33 5.76 1.72 12.27
N PRO A 34 6.05 2.05 13.55
CA PRO A 34 7.33 2.65 13.92
C PRO A 34 8.51 1.79 13.44
N ASN A 35 9.51 2.42 12.83
CA ASN A 35 10.71 1.78 12.28
C ASN A 35 10.47 0.77 11.14
N GLU A 36 9.26 0.71 10.58
CA GLU A 36 8.97 -0.10 9.40
C GLU A 36 9.52 0.61 8.16
N LEU A 37 10.33 -0.08 7.35
CA LEU A 37 10.79 0.46 6.07
C LEU A 37 9.61 0.71 5.14
N MET A 38 9.72 1.74 4.28
CA MET A 38 8.64 2.08 3.36
C MET A 38 8.30 0.91 2.41
N ILE A 39 9.30 0.15 1.95
CA ILE A 39 9.09 -1.01 1.07
C ILE A 39 8.37 -2.16 1.79
N THR A 40 8.75 -2.42 3.05
CA THR A 40 8.10 -3.41 3.92
C THR A 40 6.65 -3.01 4.19
N TRP A 41 6.41 -1.72 4.43
CA TRP A 41 5.08 -1.17 4.61
C TRP A 41 4.20 -1.35 3.36
N ILE A 42 4.70 -1.04 2.17
CA ILE A 42 3.97 -1.24 0.91
C ILE A 42 3.66 -2.72 0.67
N LEU A 43 4.60 -3.63 0.94
CA LEU A 43 4.34 -5.06 0.85
C LEU A 43 3.27 -5.51 1.85
N ARG A 44 3.27 -4.97 3.07
CA ARG A 44 2.20 -5.23 4.05
C ARG A 44 0.86 -4.70 3.58
N VAL A 45 0.80 -3.54 2.91
CA VAL A 45 -0.43 -3.04 2.29
C VAL A 45 -0.93 -4.01 1.23
N TYR A 46 -0.04 -4.54 0.39
CA TYR A 46 -0.36 -5.59 -0.59
C TYR A 46 -0.98 -6.81 0.10
N ASP A 47 -0.29 -7.36 1.10
CA ASP A 47 -0.69 -8.57 1.83
C ASP A 47 -2.01 -8.39 2.61
N GLN A 48 -2.26 -7.17 3.10
CA GLN A 48 -3.48 -6.84 3.83
C GLN A 48 -4.66 -6.45 2.93
N GLY A 49 -4.57 -6.66 1.61
CA GLY A 49 -5.69 -6.46 0.69
C GLY A 49 -5.82 -5.04 0.14
N GLY A 50 -4.76 -4.23 0.19
CA GLY A 50 -4.69 -2.95 -0.52
C GLY A 50 -5.08 -3.01 -2.00
N PRO A 51 -4.76 -4.08 -2.77
CA PRO A 51 -5.22 -4.24 -4.15
C PRO A 51 -6.73 -4.40 -4.32
N ALA A 52 -7.46 -4.83 -3.27
CA ALA A 52 -8.90 -4.99 -3.32
C ALA A 52 -9.66 -3.73 -2.85
N LEU A 53 -8.96 -2.78 -2.22
CA LEU A 53 -9.57 -1.60 -1.62
C LEU A 53 -9.62 -0.44 -2.61
N SER A 54 -10.73 -0.30 -3.34
CA SER A 54 -10.95 0.83 -4.26
C SER A 54 -11.27 2.10 -3.49
N LEU A 55 -10.63 3.22 -3.82
CA LEU A 55 -10.82 4.56 -3.24
C LEU A 55 -10.80 5.62 -4.36
N ASN A 56 -11.64 6.64 -4.24
CA ASN A 56 -11.48 7.87 -5.04
C ASN A 56 -10.44 8.82 -4.41
N SER A 57 -10.05 9.88 -5.14
CA SER A 57 -9.02 10.80 -4.65
C SER A 57 -9.42 11.56 -3.37
N GLY A 58 -10.72 11.82 -3.16
CA GLY A 58 -11.22 12.45 -1.94
C GLY A 58 -11.13 11.53 -0.73
N GLU A 59 -11.51 10.26 -0.90
CA GLU A 59 -11.37 9.23 0.13
C GLU A 59 -9.91 8.97 0.49
N LEU A 60 -9.01 8.93 -0.49
CA LEU A 60 -7.58 8.84 -0.27
C LEU A 60 -7.07 10.01 0.59
N ALA A 61 -7.46 11.25 0.26
CA ALA A 61 -7.06 12.43 1.02
C ALA A 61 -7.58 12.40 2.47
N LEU A 62 -8.77 11.82 2.69
CA LEU A 62 -9.38 11.64 4.00
C LEU A 62 -8.73 10.54 4.85
N LEU A 63 -7.91 9.66 4.27
CA LEU A 63 -7.11 8.71 5.07
C LEU A 63 -6.05 9.40 5.93
N GLY A 64 -5.69 10.64 5.61
CA GLY A 64 -4.67 11.40 6.33
C GLY A 64 -3.26 10.90 6.05
N ASP A 65 -2.37 11.05 7.03
CA ASP A 65 -0.98 10.60 6.92
C ASP A 65 -0.89 9.12 7.26
N LEU A 66 -0.49 8.32 6.26
CA LEU A 66 -0.32 6.88 6.40
C LEU A 66 1.12 6.51 6.78
N THR A 67 2.09 7.37 6.48
CA THR A 67 3.52 7.11 6.70
C THR A 67 4.16 8.19 7.54
N HIS A 68 5.41 7.99 7.94
CA HIS A 68 6.22 9.01 8.59
C HIS A 68 6.91 9.97 7.59
N ASP A 69 6.91 9.65 6.29
CA ASP A 69 7.47 10.50 5.23
C ASP A 69 6.44 11.58 4.82
N ALA A 70 6.70 12.83 5.22
CA ALA A 70 5.82 13.96 4.95
C ALA A 70 5.68 14.27 3.44
N ILE A 71 6.72 14.04 2.64
CA ILE A 71 6.71 14.31 1.20
C ILE A 71 5.87 13.25 0.49
N PHE A 72 6.02 11.98 0.87
CA PHE A 72 5.16 10.90 0.38
C PHE A 72 3.68 11.16 0.69
N ASN A 73 3.37 11.52 1.95
CA ASN A 73 2.00 11.85 2.35
C ASN A 73 1.44 13.05 1.59
N TYR A 74 2.27 14.06 1.29
CA TYR A 74 1.89 15.19 0.46
C TYR A 74 1.53 14.74 -0.97
N HIS A 75 2.33 13.87 -1.59
CA HIS A 75 2.01 13.30 -2.91
C HIS A 75 0.69 12.54 -2.85
N CYS A 76 0.50 11.62 -1.90
CA CYS A 76 -0.75 10.89 -1.70
C CYS A 76 -1.99 11.82 -1.66
N LYS A 77 -1.93 12.94 -0.92
CA LYS A 77 -3.05 13.89 -0.79
C LYS A 77 -3.28 14.76 -2.03
N THR A 78 -2.25 14.98 -2.83
CA THR A 78 -2.31 15.84 -4.03
C THR A 78 -2.66 15.07 -5.30
N LEU A 79 -2.59 13.74 -5.27
CA LEU A 79 -3.05 12.89 -6.36
C LEU A 79 -4.53 13.14 -6.69
N ARG A 80 -4.84 13.12 -7.99
CA ARG A 80 -6.17 13.32 -8.57
C ARG A 80 -6.45 12.24 -9.60
N GLY A 81 -7.71 11.88 -9.78
CA GLY A 81 -8.14 10.88 -10.75
C GLY A 81 -9.40 10.14 -10.32
N GLY A 82 -9.85 9.21 -11.17
CA GLY A 82 -10.97 8.31 -10.84
C GLY A 82 -10.60 7.27 -9.76
N CYS A 83 -11.53 6.37 -9.45
CA CYS A 83 -11.30 5.32 -8.45
C CYS A 83 -10.12 4.43 -8.81
N LYS A 84 -9.23 4.20 -7.84
CA LYS A 84 -8.08 3.28 -7.95
C LYS A 84 -7.97 2.48 -6.66
N THR A 85 -7.28 1.35 -6.72
CA THR A 85 -7.00 0.58 -5.50
C THR A 85 -6.05 1.38 -4.60
N LEU A 86 -6.11 1.17 -3.29
CA LEU A 86 -5.20 1.80 -2.33
C LEU A 86 -3.75 1.55 -2.75
N LEU A 87 -3.40 0.31 -3.10
CA LEU A 87 -2.03 0.00 -3.52
C LEU A 87 -1.64 0.81 -4.77
N THR A 88 -2.53 0.93 -5.76
CA THR A 88 -2.25 1.74 -6.96
C THR A 88 -2.01 3.20 -6.62
N TRP A 89 -2.80 3.79 -5.71
CA TRP A 89 -2.59 5.16 -5.25
C TRP A 89 -1.23 5.34 -4.59
N LEU A 90 -0.85 4.42 -3.71
CA LEU A 90 0.41 4.48 -2.97
C LEU A 90 1.63 4.30 -3.89
N LEU A 91 1.57 3.37 -4.85
CA LEU A 91 2.62 3.21 -5.85
C LEU A 91 2.77 4.45 -6.75
N GLN A 92 1.66 5.12 -7.09
CA GLN A 92 1.72 6.38 -7.84
C GLN A 92 2.35 7.51 -7.01
N ALA A 93 2.01 7.62 -5.72
CA ALA A 93 2.63 8.58 -4.83
C ALA A 93 4.12 8.28 -4.63
N TRP A 94 4.48 7.00 -4.58
CA TRP A 94 5.85 6.54 -4.55
C TRP A 94 6.60 7.01 -5.79
N ARG A 95 6.10 6.71 -6.99
CA ARG A 95 6.73 7.17 -8.23
C ARG A 95 6.99 8.67 -8.21
N GLN A 96 6.01 9.49 -7.83
CA GLN A 96 6.22 10.94 -7.76
C GLN A 96 7.28 11.38 -6.72
N ARG A 97 7.30 10.72 -5.55
CA ARG A 97 8.25 11.00 -4.47
C ARG A 97 9.69 10.64 -4.84
N TRP A 98 9.90 9.62 -5.66
CA TRP A 98 11.22 9.10 -6.03
C TRP A 98 11.60 9.31 -7.52
N GLU A 99 10.70 9.84 -8.37
CA GLU A 99 10.95 10.23 -9.77
C GLU A 99 12.04 11.30 -9.89
N SER A 100 12.25 12.11 -8.85
CA SER A 100 13.14 13.27 -8.85
C SER A 100 14.49 13.06 -8.15
N PHE A 101 14.79 11.87 -7.62
CA PHE A 101 16.06 11.65 -6.93
C PHE A 101 16.82 10.43 -7.43
N LEU A 102 18.03 10.73 -7.92
CA LEU A 102 19.26 9.92 -7.95
C LEU A 102 19.61 9.21 -6.60
N HIS A 103 18.70 9.19 -5.62
CA HIS A 103 18.89 8.68 -4.27
C HIS A 103 17.60 7.95 -3.84
N PHE A 104 17.35 6.79 -4.42
CA PHE A 104 16.76 5.73 -3.60
C PHE A 104 17.83 5.44 -2.53
N GLU A 105 17.69 6.03 -1.34
CA GLU A 105 18.71 5.87 -0.32
C GLU A 105 18.88 4.39 0.00
N ALA A 106 20.12 3.94 0.20
CA ALA A 106 20.39 2.55 0.57
C ALA A 106 19.67 2.12 1.86
N THR A 107 19.23 3.09 2.67
CA THR A 107 18.39 2.92 3.87
C THR A 107 16.97 2.45 3.55
N GLU A 108 16.44 2.72 2.35
CA GLU A 108 15.14 2.26 1.88
C GLU A 108 15.21 0.88 1.21
N LEU A 109 16.42 0.41 0.89
CA LEU A 109 16.62 -0.94 0.39
C LEU A 109 16.48 -1.94 1.53
N PRO A 110 15.75 -3.05 1.34
CA PRO A 110 15.52 -4.03 2.38
C PRO A 110 16.74 -4.91 2.66
N PHE A 111 17.94 -4.59 2.15
CA PHE A 111 19.16 -5.40 2.19
C PHE A 111 19.72 -5.56 3.61
N ARG A 112 19.01 -6.37 4.40
CA ARG A 112 19.43 -6.88 5.71
C ARG A 112 19.95 -8.31 5.54
N PRO A 113 20.99 -8.72 6.29
CA PRO A 113 21.35 -10.12 6.39
C PRO A 113 20.14 -10.93 6.86
N TRP A 114 19.93 -12.12 6.30
CA TRP A 114 18.93 -13.08 6.77
C TRP A 114 19.61 -14.36 7.26
N THR A 115 19.01 -14.98 8.27
CA THR A 115 19.50 -16.21 8.89
C THR A 115 18.51 -17.36 8.73
N THR A 116 17.26 -17.04 8.41
CA THR A 116 16.17 -18.00 8.21
C THR A 116 15.63 -17.94 6.78
N MET A 117 14.95 -19.02 6.36
CA MET A 117 14.32 -19.08 5.04
C MET A 117 13.18 -18.08 4.92
N GLU A 118 12.42 -17.88 5.99
CA GLU A 118 11.29 -16.95 6.08
C GLU A 118 11.75 -15.50 5.88
N GLU A 119 12.87 -15.12 6.52
CA GLU A 119 13.49 -13.81 6.32
C GLU A 119 13.99 -13.64 4.87
N GLY A 120 14.58 -14.69 4.29
CA GLY A 120 15.01 -14.69 2.89
C GLY A 120 13.86 -14.55 1.90
N ILE A 121 12.76 -15.28 2.10
CA ILE A 121 11.53 -15.17 1.31
C ILE A 121 10.96 -13.75 1.43
N GLN A 122 10.89 -13.20 2.65
CA GLN A 122 10.40 -11.85 2.88
C GLN A 122 11.26 -10.82 2.13
N LEU A 123 12.59 -10.95 2.17
CA LEU A 123 13.49 -10.08 1.43
C LEU A 123 13.22 -10.14 -0.09
N VAL A 124 13.08 -11.34 -0.66
CA VAL A 124 12.80 -11.51 -2.10
C VAL A 124 11.47 -10.86 -2.46
N ARG A 125 10.45 -10.96 -1.61
CA ARG A 125 9.15 -10.31 -1.83
C ARG A 125 9.26 -8.79 -1.77
N GLU A 126 10.02 -8.25 -0.81
CA GLU A 126 10.28 -6.81 -0.71
C GLU A 126 11.05 -6.29 -1.93
N LEU A 127 12.02 -7.04 -2.44
CA LEU A 127 12.73 -6.71 -3.67
C LEU A 127 11.80 -6.77 -4.89
N GLY A 128 10.91 -7.76 -4.98
CA GLY A 128 9.92 -7.85 -6.06
C GLY A 128 8.93 -6.68 -6.08
N MET A 129 8.70 -6.00 -4.94
CA MET A 129 7.89 -4.79 -4.90
C MET A 129 8.60 -3.60 -5.57
N LEU A 130 9.93 -3.60 -5.65
CA LEU A 130 10.68 -2.56 -6.36
C LEU A 130 10.41 -2.59 -7.87
N ASP A 131 10.14 -3.75 -8.44
CA ASP A 131 9.77 -3.87 -9.87
C ASP A 131 8.36 -3.29 -10.16
N TRP A 132 7.52 -3.16 -9.13
CA TRP A 132 6.17 -2.59 -9.26
C TRP A 132 6.17 -1.06 -9.11
N ILE A 133 7.22 -0.53 -8.49
CA ILE A 133 7.46 0.90 -8.28
C ILE A 133 8.04 1.50 -9.56
#